data_AF-A0A536UFE1-F1
#
_entry.id   AF-A0A536UFE1-F1
#
_cell.length_a   1.000
_cell.length_b   1.000
_cell.length_c   1.000
_cell.angle_alpha   90.00
_cell.angle_beta   90.00
_cell.angle_gamma   90.00
#
_symmetry.space_group_name_H-M   'P 1'
#
loop_
_entity.id
_entity.type
_entity.pdbx_description
1 polymer ?
#
loop_
_entity_poly.entity_id
_entity_poly.type
_entity_poly.pdbx_seq_one_letter_code
_entity_poly.pdbx_strand_id
1 'polypeptide(L)'
;GFGQVVGEFAGKTGTAKAAKSGIAMIGLRNCGHLGRVGDWAELAAAEGQVSLHFLNTSGAQRVAPFGGSDRRLSTNPITVGVPVAGGDPVILDVTTSMVAEGKLFVAINKGERVPPGWIIDKHGKPTTEPKDFYDGGALLTVGAHKGSGLSIIVDLLAGAISTGRSSDPDDTVLRNNMLSIYIAPAVYDSDGAVSREVARFVEWVKASPPAVTGQPVLLPGEVERATRAQRSAQGIAIDDQTWKDLVAAAASVGMSAESAMAMVADRAA
;
A
#
# COMPACT_ATOMS: atom_id res chain seq x y z
N GLY A 1 -6.83 -10.52 -14.49
CA GLY A 1 -6.98 -9.19 -15.14
C GLY A 1 -6.16 -8.15 -14.41
N PHE A 2 -6.17 -6.91 -14.89
CA PHE A 2 -5.52 -5.78 -14.22
C PHE A 2 -6.03 -5.64 -12.77
N GLY A 3 -5.11 -5.50 -11.82
CA GLY A 3 -5.46 -5.40 -10.40
C GLY A 3 -6.36 -4.19 -10.14
N GLN A 4 -6.14 -3.08 -10.83
CA GLN A 4 -6.95 -1.86 -10.73
C GLN A 4 -8.44 -2.12 -11.03
N VAL A 5 -8.73 -2.86 -12.10
CA VAL A 5 -10.12 -3.17 -12.50
C VAL A 5 -10.76 -4.13 -11.51
N VAL A 6 -10.04 -5.18 -11.12
CA VAL A 6 -10.60 -6.21 -10.25
C VAL A 6 -10.70 -5.73 -8.79
N GLY A 7 -9.76 -4.89 -8.35
CA GLY A 7 -9.76 -4.23 -7.05
C GLY A 7 -10.96 -3.31 -6.88
N GLU A 8 -11.25 -2.46 -7.87
CA GLU A 8 -12.44 -1.60 -7.85
C GLU A 8 -13.73 -2.43 -7.79
N PHE A 9 -13.82 -3.48 -8.62
CA PHE A 9 -14.97 -4.40 -8.61
C PHE A 9 -15.16 -5.08 -7.24
N ALA A 10 -14.07 -5.58 -6.65
CA ALA A 10 -14.09 -6.21 -5.32
C ALA A 10 -14.49 -5.21 -4.23
N GLY A 11 -13.99 -3.98 -4.30
CA GLY A 11 -14.34 -2.87 -3.41
C GLY A 11 -15.83 -2.58 -3.42
N LYS A 12 -16.40 -2.27 -4.60
CA LYS A 12 -17.83 -1.99 -4.78
C LYS A 12 -18.71 -3.17 -4.35
N THR A 13 -18.26 -4.40 -4.62
CA THR A 13 -18.99 -5.60 -4.18
C THR A 13 -18.99 -5.73 -2.66
N GLY A 14 -17.86 -5.45 -2.01
CA GLY A 14 -17.72 -5.48 -0.56
C GLY A 14 -18.60 -4.45 0.14
N THR A 15 -18.53 -3.20 -0.30
CA THR A 15 -19.31 -2.12 0.31
C THR A 15 -20.81 -2.32 0.12
N ALA A 16 -21.25 -2.77 -1.06
CA ALA A 16 -22.66 -3.07 -1.32
C ALA A 16 -23.20 -4.24 -0.49
N LYS A 17 -22.36 -5.23 -0.15
CA LYS A 17 -22.75 -6.33 0.75
C LYS A 17 -22.81 -5.85 2.19
N ALA A 18 -21.78 -5.16 2.67
CA ALA A 18 -21.73 -4.67 4.05
C ALA A 18 -22.86 -3.68 4.35
N ALA A 19 -23.28 -2.85 3.39
CA ALA A 19 -24.43 -1.97 3.54
C ALA A 19 -25.75 -2.70 3.86
N LYS A 20 -25.86 -4.00 3.52
CA LYS A 20 -27.04 -4.82 3.79
C LYS A 20 -26.94 -5.65 5.07
N SER A 21 -25.72 -6.09 5.43
CA SER A 21 -25.49 -7.05 6.51
C SER A 21 -24.69 -6.49 7.71
N GLY A 22 -24.25 -5.23 7.63
CA GLY A 22 -23.37 -4.59 8.62
C GLY A 22 -21.90 -4.96 8.47
N ILE A 23 -21.59 -6.16 7.99
CA ILE A 23 -20.23 -6.61 7.69
C ILE A 23 -20.20 -7.49 6.44
N ALA A 24 -19.13 -7.39 5.64
CA ALA A 24 -18.85 -8.28 4.54
C ALA A 24 -17.35 -8.62 4.44
N MET A 25 -17.04 -9.85 4.04
CA MET A 25 -15.68 -10.29 3.74
C MET A 25 -15.59 -10.68 2.26
N ILE A 26 -14.58 -10.15 1.56
CA ILE A 26 -14.32 -10.40 0.15
C ILE A 26 -12.92 -10.98 -0.01
N GLY A 27 -12.85 -12.21 -0.53
CA GLY A 27 -11.59 -12.81 -0.99
C GLY A 27 -11.38 -12.52 -2.47
N LEU A 28 -10.20 -12.02 -2.81
CA LEU A 28 -9.72 -11.80 -4.17
C LEU A 28 -8.44 -12.60 -4.36
N ARG A 29 -8.35 -13.36 -5.46
CA ARG A 29 -7.16 -14.17 -5.77
C ARG A 29 -6.79 -14.08 -7.24
N ASN A 30 -5.54 -14.40 -7.56
CA ASN A 30 -5.05 -14.54 -8.93
C ASN A 30 -5.31 -13.28 -9.79
N CYS A 31 -5.04 -12.10 -9.22
CA CYS A 31 -5.12 -10.83 -9.94
C CYS A 31 -3.73 -10.25 -10.23
N GLY A 32 -3.64 -9.37 -11.22
CA GLY A 32 -2.44 -8.57 -11.44
C GLY A 32 -2.20 -7.61 -10.27
N HIS A 33 -1.10 -6.87 -10.32
CA HIS A 33 -0.72 -5.94 -9.26
C HIS A 33 -1.85 -4.95 -8.92
N LEU A 34 -2.26 -4.90 -7.64
CA LEU A 34 -3.39 -4.09 -7.16
C LEU A 34 -3.07 -2.61 -6.98
N GLY A 35 -1.80 -2.23 -7.11
CA GLY A 35 -1.38 -0.83 -6.99
C GLY A 35 -1.39 -0.36 -5.54
N ARG A 36 -1.85 0.86 -5.31
CA ARG A 36 -1.97 1.44 -3.97
C ARG A 36 -3.25 0.91 -3.31
N VAL A 37 -3.10 0.10 -2.27
CA VAL A 37 -4.25 -0.52 -1.59
C VAL A 37 -5.11 0.52 -0.88
N GLY A 38 -4.53 1.66 -0.48
CA GLY A 38 -5.25 2.82 0.04
C GLY A 38 -6.34 3.37 -0.88
N ASP A 39 -6.27 3.17 -2.21
CA ASP A 39 -7.36 3.55 -3.15
C ASP A 39 -8.67 2.82 -2.78
N TRP A 40 -8.57 1.55 -2.36
CA TRP A 40 -9.73 0.72 -2.01
C TRP A 40 -10.31 1.09 -0.64
N ALA A 41 -9.45 1.54 0.27
CA ALA A 41 -9.88 2.05 1.58
C ALA A 41 -10.55 3.42 1.46
N GLU A 42 -10.07 4.29 0.57
CA GLU A 42 -10.74 5.55 0.22
C GLU A 42 -12.12 5.31 -0.40
N LEU A 43 -12.24 4.30 -1.28
CA LEU A 43 -13.53 3.90 -1.87
C LEU A 43 -14.54 3.49 -0.78
N ALA A 44 -14.12 2.66 0.19
CA ALA A 44 -15.01 2.25 1.28
C ALA A 44 -15.38 3.41 2.21
N ALA A 45 -14.41 4.27 2.54
CA ALA A 45 -14.63 5.42 3.40
C ALA A 45 -15.59 6.45 2.76
N ALA A 46 -15.55 6.62 1.43
CA ALA A 46 -16.50 7.46 0.70
C ALA A 46 -17.95 6.98 0.82
N GLU A 47 -18.18 5.68 1.06
CA GLU A 47 -19.49 5.08 1.32
C GLU A 47 -19.84 5.08 2.83
N GLY A 48 -19.06 5.77 3.67
CA GLY A 48 -19.25 5.80 5.12
C GLY A 48 -18.92 4.47 5.81
N GLN A 49 -18.10 3.63 5.18
CA GLN A 49 -17.74 2.30 5.69
C GLN A 49 -16.29 2.23 6.14
N VAL A 50 -16.04 1.42 7.18
CA VAL A 50 -14.70 1.02 7.59
C VAL A 50 -14.24 -0.12 6.70
N SER A 51 -12.96 -0.14 6.31
CA SER A 51 -12.39 -1.27 5.59
C SER A 51 -11.04 -1.69 6.12
N LEU A 52 -10.75 -2.99 6.00
CA LEU A 52 -9.46 -3.61 6.28
C LEU A 52 -9.06 -4.42 5.05
N HIS A 53 -7.82 -4.29 4.59
CA HIS A 53 -7.29 -5.00 3.45
C HIS A 53 -5.95 -5.64 3.81
N PHE A 54 -5.83 -6.93 3.54
CA PHE A 54 -4.61 -7.71 3.69
C PHE A 54 -4.23 -8.24 2.33
N LEU A 55 -3.04 -7.91 1.83
CA LEU A 55 -2.61 -8.29 0.49
C LEU A 55 -1.29 -9.03 0.54
N ASN A 56 -1.12 -10.05 -0.30
CA ASN A 56 0.18 -10.66 -0.56
C ASN A 56 0.49 -10.76 -2.05
N THR A 57 1.76 -11.06 -2.36
CA THR A 57 2.20 -11.45 -3.72
C THR A 57 2.86 -12.82 -3.67
N SER A 58 2.17 -13.86 -4.13
CA SER A 58 2.59 -15.27 -3.90
C SER A 58 3.94 -15.61 -4.53
N GLY A 59 4.24 -15.11 -5.73
CA GLY A 59 5.48 -15.37 -6.46
C GLY A 59 6.59 -14.32 -6.31
N ALA A 60 6.52 -13.46 -5.28
CA ALA A 60 7.55 -12.45 -5.02
C ALA A 60 7.95 -12.38 -3.55
N GLN A 61 8.80 -13.31 -3.12
CA GLN A 61 9.46 -13.23 -1.82
C GLN A 61 10.54 -12.16 -1.89
N ARG A 62 10.45 -11.18 -0.99
CA ARG A 62 11.39 -10.05 -0.89
C ARG A 62 11.91 -9.83 0.52
N VAL A 63 11.22 -10.37 1.52
CA VAL A 63 11.39 -10.00 2.93
C VAL A 63 11.82 -11.23 3.74
N ALA A 64 12.79 -11.01 4.64
CA ALA A 64 13.21 -12.01 5.61
C ALA A 64 12.31 -12.00 6.85
N PRO A 65 11.88 -13.17 7.33
CA PRO A 65 11.19 -13.27 8.61
C PRO A 65 12.17 -12.90 9.73
N PHE A 66 11.67 -12.45 10.87
CA PHE A 66 12.52 -12.11 12.00
C PHE A 66 13.37 -13.32 12.44
N GLY A 67 14.68 -13.13 12.55
CA GLY A 67 15.65 -14.20 12.83
C GLY A 67 16.05 -15.05 11.61
N GLY A 68 15.42 -14.82 10.45
CA GLY A 68 15.80 -15.44 9.18
C GLY A 68 16.90 -14.66 8.46
N SER A 69 17.56 -15.34 7.51
CA SER A 69 18.65 -14.81 6.68
C SER A 69 18.32 -14.74 5.19
N ASP A 70 17.13 -15.18 4.79
CA ASP A 70 16.71 -15.29 3.40
C ASP A 70 15.27 -14.82 3.18
N ARG A 71 14.86 -14.71 1.91
CA ARG A 71 13.53 -14.26 1.51
C ARG A 71 12.52 -15.36 1.74
N ARG A 72 11.51 -15.12 2.59
CA ARG A 72 10.37 -16.04 2.79
C ARG A 72 9.02 -15.39 2.61
N LEU A 73 8.96 -14.07 2.76
CA LEU A 73 7.73 -13.30 2.79
C LEU A 73 7.72 -12.29 1.64
N SER A 74 6.54 -11.94 1.15
CA SER A 74 6.37 -10.75 0.32
C SER A 74 6.27 -9.48 1.18
N THR A 75 6.13 -8.31 0.56
CA THR A 75 6.03 -7.01 1.28
C THR A 75 4.71 -6.86 2.05
N ASN A 76 3.72 -7.71 1.76
CA ASN A 76 2.55 -7.97 2.56
C ASN A 76 1.91 -6.73 3.22
N PRO A 77 1.34 -5.80 2.44
CA PRO A 77 0.76 -4.59 3.01
C PRO A 77 -0.54 -4.85 3.77
N ILE A 78 -0.78 -3.97 4.76
CA ILE A 78 -1.99 -3.87 5.54
C ILE A 78 -2.54 -2.46 5.33
N THR A 79 -3.82 -2.39 4.98
CA THR A 79 -4.50 -1.11 4.78
C THR A 79 -5.77 -1.08 5.60
N VAL A 80 -6.00 0.01 6.32
CA VAL A 80 -7.22 0.23 7.11
C VAL A 80 -7.75 1.62 6.83
N GLY A 81 -9.03 1.72 6.50
CA GLY A 81 -9.74 2.98 6.30
C GLY A 81 -10.86 3.15 7.32
N VAL A 82 -10.92 4.31 7.96
CA VAL A 82 -12.00 4.70 8.88
C VAL A 82 -12.58 6.05 8.45
N PRO A 83 -13.88 6.13 8.13
CA PRO A 83 -14.52 7.37 7.73
C PRO A 83 -14.67 8.31 8.95
N VAL A 84 -14.52 9.61 8.72
CA VAL A 84 -14.74 10.66 9.73
C VAL A 84 -15.88 11.54 9.26
N ALA A 85 -16.94 11.68 10.05
CA ALA A 85 -18.07 12.52 9.64
C ALA A 85 -17.66 13.99 9.48
N GLY A 86 -17.96 14.56 8.32
CA GLY A 86 -17.64 15.96 8.00
C GLY A 86 -16.15 16.23 7.77
N GLY A 87 -15.31 15.21 7.66
CA GLY A 87 -13.87 15.37 7.46
C GLY A 87 -13.25 14.28 6.59
N ASP A 88 -11.94 14.38 6.40
CA ASP A 88 -11.17 13.37 5.66
C ASP A 88 -11.07 12.05 6.45
N PRO A 89 -11.08 10.89 5.77
CA PRO A 89 -10.92 9.61 6.44
C PRO A 89 -9.51 9.40 6.98
N VAL A 90 -9.41 8.60 8.04
CA VAL A 90 -8.13 8.09 8.54
C VAL A 90 -7.78 6.84 7.74
N ILE A 91 -6.71 6.91 6.94
CA ILE A 91 -6.26 5.81 6.08
C ILE A 91 -4.84 5.43 6.45
N LEU A 92 -4.65 4.25 7.03
CA LEU A 92 -3.34 3.63 7.16
C LEU A 92 -3.11 2.73 5.96
N ASP A 93 -2.05 2.95 5.18
CA ASP A 93 -1.65 2.10 4.05
C ASP A 93 -0.15 1.83 4.14
N VAL A 94 0.23 0.65 4.65
CA VAL A 94 1.63 0.35 4.98
C VAL A 94 2.04 -1.06 4.55
N THR A 95 3.29 -1.20 4.09
CA THR A 95 3.94 -2.50 3.98
C THR A 95 4.39 -3.00 5.35
N THR A 96 4.43 -4.33 5.54
CA THR A 96 5.01 -4.94 6.75
C THR A 96 6.54 -5.05 6.69
N SER A 97 7.13 -4.76 5.53
CA SER A 97 8.57 -4.54 5.40
C SER A 97 8.98 -3.17 5.92
N MET A 98 10.24 -3.02 6.33
CA MET A 98 10.78 -1.76 6.84
C MET A 98 10.72 -0.63 5.81
N VAL A 99 10.76 -0.99 4.52
CA VAL A 99 10.67 -0.05 3.41
C VAL A 99 10.14 -0.76 2.16
N ALA A 100 9.41 -0.03 1.31
CA ALA A 100 9.04 -0.51 -0.02
C ALA A 100 10.28 -0.72 -0.92
N GLU A 101 10.29 -1.80 -1.72
CA GLU A 101 11.36 -2.13 -2.68
C GLU A 101 11.70 -0.95 -3.60
N GLY A 102 10.70 -0.17 -4.04
CA GLY A 102 10.92 0.99 -4.92
C GLY A 102 11.84 2.06 -4.32
N LYS A 103 11.94 2.17 -2.98
CA LYS A 103 12.89 3.11 -2.35
C LYS A 103 14.34 2.65 -2.51
N LEU A 104 14.60 1.34 -2.61
CA LEU A 104 15.93 0.81 -2.92
C LEU A 104 16.31 1.19 -4.35
N PHE A 105 15.37 1.09 -5.30
CA PHE A 105 15.60 1.48 -6.69
C PHE A 105 15.93 2.97 -6.82
N VAL A 106 15.20 3.84 -6.09
CA VAL A 106 15.51 5.27 -6.03
C VAL A 106 16.91 5.52 -5.47
N ALA A 107 17.31 4.81 -4.40
CA ALA A 107 18.65 4.95 -3.83
C ALA A 107 19.75 4.51 -4.82
N ILE A 108 19.53 3.43 -5.58
CA ILE A 108 20.44 2.99 -6.64
C ILE A 108 20.60 4.07 -7.71
N ASN A 109 19.49 4.63 -8.21
CA ASN A 109 19.52 5.66 -9.24
C ASN A 109 20.25 6.93 -8.79
N LYS A 110 20.23 7.23 -7.49
CA LYS A 110 20.96 8.34 -6.88
C LYS A 110 22.40 8.00 -6.49
N GLY A 111 22.80 6.73 -6.54
CA GLY A 111 24.10 6.28 -6.01
C GLY A 111 24.21 6.43 -4.48
N GLU A 112 23.10 6.40 -3.77
CA GLU A 112 23.02 6.62 -2.32
C GLU A 112 22.93 5.28 -1.55
N ARG A 113 23.46 5.28 -0.32
CA ARG A 113 23.24 4.20 0.65
C ARG A 113 21.87 4.31 1.30
N VAL A 114 21.29 3.18 1.68
CA VAL A 114 20.04 3.13 2.44
C VAL A 114 20.28 3.16 3.94
N PRO A 115 19.32 3.62 4.76
CA PRO A 115 19.45 3.57 6.21
C PRO A 115 19.73 2.16 6.74
N PRO A 116 20.51 2.05 7.85
CA PRO A 116 20.75 0.76 8.49
C PRO A 116 19.44 0.13 8.97
N GLY A 117 19.36 -1.20 8.92
CA GLY A 117 18.18 -1.96 9.33
C GLY A 117 17.09 -2.09 8.26
N TRP A 118 17.31 -1.60 7.04
CA TRP A 118 16.39 -1.83 5.92
C TRP A 118 16.58 -3.19 5.25
N ILE A 119 17.82 -3.65 5.09
CA ILE A 119 18.18 -4.82 4.29
C ILE A 119 19.29 -5.66 4.92
N ILE A 120 19.32 -6.92 4.52
CA ILE A 120 20.42 -7.86 4.74
C ILE A 120 20.97 -8.35 3.39
N ASP A 121 22.25 -8.70 3.34
CA ASP A 121 22.89 -9.32 2.18
C ASP A 121 22.49 -10.80 2.01
N LYS A 122 23.02 -11.45 0.98
CA LYS A 122 22.80 -12.89 0.68
C LYS A 122 23.29 -13.86 1.76
N HIS A 123 24.10 -13.38 2.71
CA HIS A 123 24.60 -14.15 3.85
C HIS A 123 23.82 -13.83 5.14
N GLY A 124 22.76 -13.02 5.04
CA GLY A 124 21.95 -12.59 6.17
C GLY A 124 22.60 -11.51 7.04
N LYS A 125 23.66 -10.84 6.57
CA LYS A 125 24.34 -9.77 7.33
C LYS A 125 23.71 -8.41 7.02
N PRO A 126 23.50 -7.54 8.02
CA PRO A 126 23.01 -6.18 7.78
C PRO A 126 23.90 -5.41 6.81
N THR A 127 23.28 -4.69 5.88
CA THR A 127 23.97 -3.85 4.90
C THR A 127 23.21 -2.55 4.65
N THR A 128 23.90 -1.57 4.10
CA THR A 128 23.35 -0.29 3.64
C THR A 128 23.52 -0.09 2.13
N GLU A 129 24.11 -1.07 1.44
CA GLU A 129 24.30 -1.02 -0.01
C GLU A 129 23.05 -1.59 -0.70
N PRO A 130 22.24 -0.77 -1.41
CA PRO A 130 20.98 -1.24 -1.98
C PRO A 130 21.16 -2.31 -3.06
N LYS A 131 22.35 -2.44 -3.66
CA LYS A 131 22.68 -3.50 -4.62
C LYS A 131 22.74 -4.89 -3.97
N ASP A 132 23.08 -4.98 -2.69
CA ASP A 132 23.14 -6.25 -1.98
C ASP A 132 21.78 -6.92 -1.89
N PHE A 133 20.70 -6.13 -1.85
CA PHE A 133 19.34 -6.65 -1.97
C PHE A 133 19.14 -7.40 -3.28
N TYR A 134 19.60 -6.85 -4.40
CA TYR A 134 19.44 -7.47 -5.72
C TYR A 134 20.43 -8.64 -5.95
N ASP A 135 21.56 -8.68 -5.24
CA ASP A 135 22.52 -9.82 -5.22
C ASP A 135 22.08 -10.96 -4.29
N GLY A 136 20.78 -11.14 -4.06
CA GLY A 136 20.23 -12.22 -3.24
C GLY A 136 19.96 -11.86 -1.77
N GLY A 137 20.15 -10.60 -1.38
CA GLY A 137 19.74 -10.08 -0.08
C GLY A 137 18.23 -9.93 0.08
N ALA A 138 17.78 -9.52 1.26
CA ALA A 138 16.36 -9.40 1.61
C ALA A 138 16.04 -8.09 2.35
N LEU A 139 14.78 -7.64 2.25
CA LEU A 139 14.24 -6.59 3.11
C LEU A 139 14.02 -7.14 4.53
N LEU A 140 14.20 -6.27 5.54
CA LEU A 140 13.80 -6.55 6.91
C LEU A 140 12.37 -6.08 7.17
N THR A 141 11.78 -6.53 8.29
CA THR A 141 10.41 -6.20 8.70
C THR A 141 10.38 -5.00 9.65
N VAL A 142 9.31 -4.20 9.57
CA VAL A 142 9.12 -3.05 10.46
C VAL A 142 8.92 -3.53 11.90
N GLY A 143 9.61 -2.92 12.86
CA GLY A 143 9.46 -3.33 14.27
C GLY A 143 9.88 -4.78 14.54
N ALA A 144 10.80 -5.33 13.74
CA ALA A 144 11.38 -6.65 13.92
C ALA A 144 10.32 -7.77 13.99
N HIS A 145 10.30 -8.58 15.05
CA HIS A 145 9.36 -9.68 15.23
C HIS A 145 7.88 -9.28 15.09
N LYS A 146 7.53 -8.01 15.38
CA LYS A 146 6.15 -7.51 15.23
C LYS A 146 5.75 -7.42 13.75
N GLY A 147 6.57 -6.79 12.91
CA GLY A 147 6.33 -6.74 11.46
C GLY A 147 6.40 -8.11 10.81
N SER A 148 7.30 -8.98 11.28
CA SER A 148 7.35 -10.38 10.83
C SER A 148 6.06 -11.12 11.15
N GLY A 149 5.53 -10.98 12.37
CA GLY A 149 4.24 -11.57 12.75
C GLY A 149 3.09 -11.03 11.90
N LEU A 150 3.02 -9.71 11.70
CA LEU A 150 2.02 -9.08 10.83
C LEU A 150 2.11 -9.61 9.40
N SER A 151 3.32 -9.67 8.83
CA SER A 151 3.55 -10.16 7.47
C SER A 151 3.10 -11.61 7.29
N ILE A 152 3.36 -12.49 8.27
CA ILE A 152 2.93 -13.89 8.24
C ILE A 152 1.40 -13.99 8.26
N ILE A 153 0.74 -13.24 9.15
CA ILE A 153 -0.73 -13.23 9.22
C ILE A 153 -1.34 -12.70 7.93
N VAL A 154 -0.79 -11.62 7.35
CA VAL A 154 -1.22 -11.11 6.04
C VAL A 154 -1.13 -12.19 4.98
N ASP A 155 -0.04 -12.95 4.95
CA ASP A 155 0.18 -13.99 3.94
C ASP A 155 -0.82 -15.16 4.07
N LEU A 156 -1.21 -15.49 5.30
CA LEU A 156 -2.24 -16.48 5.58
C LEU A 156 -3.63 -15.96 5.21
N LEU A 157 -3.96 -14.72 5.57
CA LEU A 157 -5.27 -14.12 5.26
C LEU A 157 -5.44 -13.89 3.76
N ALA A 158 -4.49 -13.20 3.15
CA ALA A 158 -4.50 -12.83 1.75
C ALA A 158 -4.25 -14.03 0.84
N GLY A 159 -3.34 -14.94 1.22
CA GLY A 159 -3.03 -16.13 0.44
C GLY A 159 -4.02 -17.27 0.71
N ALA A 160 -3.93 -17.89 1.88
CA ALA A 160 -4.66 -19.11 2.19
C ALA A 160 -6.17 -18.88 2.39
N ILE A 161 -6.58 -17.94 3.24
CA ILE A 161 -8.01 -17.73 3.59
C ILE A 161 -8.79 -17.16 2.41
N SER A 162 -8.19 -16.30 1.58
CA SER A 162 -8.82 -15.82 0.35
C SER A 162 -8.95 -16.91 -0.74
N THR A 163 -8.45 -18.14 -0.48
CA THR A 163 -8.31 -19.26 -1.42
C THR A 163 -7.34 -19.01 -2.58
N GLY A 164 -6.44 -18.02 -2.41
CA GLY A 164 -5.29 -17.79 -3.27
C GLY A 164 -4.10 -18.69 -2.89
N ARG A 165 -2.91 -18.11 -2.86
CA ARG A 165 -1.67 -18.80 -2.45
C ARG A 165 -0.86 -17.89 -1.53
N SER A 166 -0.37 -18.43 -0.41
CA SER A 166 0.64 -17.75 0.41
C SER A 166 1.97 -17.62 -0.36
N SER A 167 2.95 -16.92 0.20
CA SER A 167 4.29 -16.85 -0.40
C SER A 167 4.84 -18.26 -0.57
N ASP A 168 5.26 -18.59 -1.79
CA ASP A 168 5.69 -19.94 -2.15
C ASP A 168 6.88 -19.86 -3.13
N PRO A 169 8.08 -20.36 -2.78
CA PRO A 169 9.25 -20.25 -3.64
C PRO A 169 9.09 -20.99 -4.98
N ASP A 170 8.16 -21.95 -5.07
CA ASP A 170 7.86 -22.69 -6.30
C ASP A 170 6.82 -21.97 -7.17
N ASP A 171 6.21 -20.88 -6.69
CA ASP A 171 5.32 -20.04 -7.49
C ASP A 171 6.09 -18.97 -8.25
N THR A 172 6.30 -19.18 -9.55
CA THR A 172 7.04 -18.25 -10.41
C THR A 172 6.19 -17.13 -10.99
N VAL A 173 4.88 -17.13 -10.73
CA VAL A 173 3.96 -16.14 -11.31
C VAL A 173 3.57 -15.10 -10.27
N LEU A 174 3.76 -13.84 -10.64
CA LEU A 174 3.38 -12.70 -9.81
C LEU A 174 1.85 -12.54 -9.79
N ARG A 175 1.26 -12.91 -8.64
CA ARG A 175 -0.18 -12.78 -8.40
C ARG A 175 -0.40 -12.05 -7.11
N ASN A 176 -1.26 -11.04 -7.14
CA ASN A 176 -1.81 -10.49 -5.93
C ASN A 176 -3.03 -11.30 -5.50
N ASN A 177 -3.10 -11.53 -4.20
CA ASN A 177 -4.30 -11.99 -3.52
C ASN A 177 -4.59 -11.00 -2.39
N MET A 178 -5.86 -10.83 -2.06
CA MET A 178 -6.31 -9.88 -1.06
C MET A 178 -7.52 -10.42 -0.31
N LEU A 179 -7.50 -10.31 1.01
CA LEU A 179 -8.69 -10.45 1.85
C LEU A 179 -9.10 -9.07 2.30
N SER A 180 -10.35 -8.69 2.05
CA SER A 180 -10.92 -7.42 2.49
C SER A 180 -12.11 -7.64 3.42
N ILE A 181 -12.19 -6.85 4.48
CA ILE A 181 -13.34 -6.79 5.39
C ILE A 181 -13.91 -5.38 5.30
N TYR A 182 -15.23 -5.28 5.15
CA TYR A 182 -15.98 -4.03 5.11
C TYR A 182 -16.98 -4.03 6.24
N ILE A 183 -17.05 -2.94 7.00
CA ILE A 183 -17.97 -2.77 8.13
C ILE A 183 -18.78 -1.50 7.85
N ALA A 184 -20.10 -1.60 7.91
CA ALA A 184 -21.03 -0.50 7.67
C ALA A 184 -21.73 -0.13 9.00
N PRO A 185 -21.18 0.85 9.76
CA PRO A 185 -21.75 1.29 11.02
C PRO A 185 -23.23 1.67 10.93
N ALA A 186 -23.66 2.26 9.82
CA ALA A 186 -25.06 2.66 9.59
C ALA A 186 -26.10 1.53 9.77
N VAL A 187 -25.67 0.26 9.71
CA VAL A 187 -26.56 -0.89 9.91
C VAL A 187 -26.82 -1.19 11.40
N TYR A 188 -25.89 -0.86 12.30
CA TYR A 188 -25.99 -1.19 13.72
C TYR A 188 -25.88 0.02 14.67
N ASP A 189 -25.37 1.15 14.21
CA ASP A 189 -25.09 2.38 14.97
C ASP A 189 -26.20 3.42 14.73
N SER A 190 -27.43 3.10 15.13
CA SER A 190 -28.60 3.93 14.85
C SER A 190 -28.58 5.31 15.53
N ASP A 191 -27.83 5.44 16.63
CA ASP A 191 -27.68 6.68 17.36
C ASP A 191 -26.42 7.47 16.95
N GLY A 192 -25.60 6.96 16.03
CA GLY A 192 -24.37 7.61 15.55
C GLY A 192 -23.22 7.65 16.56
N ALA A 193 -23.18 6.73 17.54
CA ALA A 193 -22.13 6.67 18.55
C ALA A 193 -20.74 6.40 17.94
N VAL A 194 -20.63 5.55 16.92
CA VAL A 194 -19.36 5.26 16.24
C VAL A 194 -18.80 6.53 15.61
N SER A 195 -19.63 7.27 14.87
CA SER A 195 -19.21 8.50 14.19
C SER A 195 -18.72 9.57 15.18
N ARG A 196 -19.47 9.78 16.28
CA ARG A 196 -19.07 10.72 17.34
C ARG A 196 -17.76 10.32 18.00
N GLU A 197 -17.58 9.03 18.28
CA GLU A 197 -16.38 8.53 18.94
C GLU A 197 -15.15 8.65 18.05
N VAL A 198 -15.28 8.35 16.75
CA VAL A 198 -14.20 8.56 15.77
C VAL A 198 -13.79 10.04 15.72
N ALA A 199 -14.77 10.95 15.60
CA ALA A 199 -14.49 12.39 15.56
C ALA A 199 -13.81 12.88 16.85
N ARG A 200 -14.33 12.48 18.02
CA ARG A 200 -13.75 12.79 19.33
C ARG A 200 -12.31 12.28 19.46
N PHE A 201 -12.05 11.04 19.04
CA PHE A 201 -10.71 10.45 19.12
C PHE A 201 -9.72 11.17 18.20
N VAL A 202 -10.12 11.45 16.96
CA VAL A 202 -9.34 12.22 15.98
C VAL A 202 -8.98 13.60 16.53
N GLU A 203 -9.95 14.34 17.07
CA GLU A 203 -9.73 15.66 17.67
C GLU A 203 -8.74 15.57 18.84
N TRP A 204 -8.95 14.61 19.75
CA TRP A 204 -8.10 14.43 20.92
C TRP A 204 -6.65 14.07 20.56
N VAL A 205 -6.43 13.17 19.59
CA VAL A 205 -5.07 12.82 19.12
C VAL A 205 -4.39 14.04 18.50
N LYS A 206 -5.10 14.81 17.67
CA LYS A 206 -4.55 16.02 17.03
C LYS A 206 -4.30 17.17 18.00
N ALA A 207 -4.97 17.21 19.14
CA ALA A 207 -4.74 18.20 20.18
C ALA A 207 -3.43 17.99 20.96
N SER A 208 -2.72 16.87 20.77
CA SER A 208 -1.41 16.66 21.39
C SER A 208 -0.44 17.79 20.98
N PRO A 209 0.25 18.42 21.95
CA PRO A 209 1.30 19.38 21.64
C PRO A 209 2.37 18.75 20.72
N PRO A 210 2.83 19.46 19.69
CA PRO A 210 3.83 18.93 18.79
C PRO A 210 5.19 18.81 19.48
N ALA A 211 5.88 17.69 19.27
CA ALA A 211 7.24 17.50 19.80
C ALA A 211 8.25 18.48 19.19
N VAL A 212 7.99 18.94 17.97
CA VAL A 212 8.78 19.97 17.27
C VAL A 212 7.85 21.12 16.90
N THR A 213 8.16 22.33 17.37
CA THR A 213 7.35 23.53 17.09
C THR A 213 7.14 23.70 15.57
N GLY A 214 5.88 23.85 15.16
CA GLY A 214 5.50 24.00 13.75
C GLY A 214 5.27 22.68 12.99
N GLN A 215 5.48 21.52 13.62
CA GLN A 215 5.19 20.20 13.03
C GLN A 215 4.06 19.52 13.80
N PRO A 216 2.78 19.75 13.40
CA PRO A 216 1.64 19.20 14.12
C PRO A 216 1.62 17.66 14.05
N VAL A 217 0.92 17.03 15.01
CA VAL A 217 0.62 15.60 14.93
C VAL A 217 -0.21 15.32 13.68
N LEU A 218 0.25 14.34 12.89
CA LEU A 218 -0.41 13.92 11.67
C LEU A 218 -1.18 12.64 11.88
N LEU A 219 -2.37 12.56 11.28
CA LEU A 219 -3.14 11.32 11.18
C LEU A 219 -2.72 10.51 9.95
N PRO A 220 -2.89 9.18 9.97
CA PRO A 220 -2.75 8.35 8.78
C PRO A 220 -3.59 8.91 7.61
N GLY A 221 -2.93 9.14 6.48
CA GLY A 221 -3.53 9.73 5.27
C GLY A 221 -3.30 11.24 5.10
N GLU A 222 -2.89 11.99 6.13
CA GLU A 222 -2.69 13.44 6.00
C GLU A 222 -1.45 13.79 5.16
N VAL A 223 -0.38 13.00 5.25
CA VAL A 223 0.82 13.18 4.40
C VAL A 223 0.46 12.99 2.93
N GLU A 224 -0.32 11.95 2.63
CA GLU A 224 -0.78 11.63 1.28
C GLU A 224 -1.71 12.70 0.73
N ARG A 225 -2.66 13.20 1.53
CA ARG A 225 -3.57 14.29 1.14
C ARG A 225 -2.84 15.60 0.88
N ALA A 226 -1.91 15.99 1.76
CA ALA A 226 -1.07 17.16 1.55
C ALA A 226 -0.24 17.04 0.26
N THR A 227 0.35 15.85 0.03
CA THR A 227 1.10 15.56 -1.20
C THR A 227 0.22 15.60 -2.44
N ARG A 228 -1.01 15.06 -2.39
CA ARG A 228 -1.99 15.14 -3.48
C ARG A 228 -2.33 16.59 -3.79
N ALA A 229 -2.69 17.39 -2.77
CA ALA A 229 -3.01 18.81 -2.95
C ALA A 229 -1.84 19.59 -3.59
N GLN A 230 -0.62 19.38 -3.10
CA GLN A 230 0.57 20.01 -3.67
C GLN A 230 0.77 19.61 -5.14
N ARG A 231 0.72 18.31 -5.46
CA ARG A 231 0.98 17.81 -6.82
C ARG A 231 -0.15 18.10 -7.80
N SER A 232 -1.38 18.24 -7.33
CA SER A 232 -2.49 18.72 -8.15
C SER A 232 -2.30 20.19 -8.55
N ALA A 233 -1.70 21.00 -7.68
CA ALA A 233 -1.44 22.42 -7.95
C ALA A 233 -0.13 22.67 -8.71
N GLN A 234 0.91 21.88 -8.45
CA GLN A 234 2.28 22.13 -8.95
C GLN A 234 2.74 21.13 -10.01
N GLY A 235 1.92 20.12 -10.33
CA GLY A 235 2.30 19.01 -11.19
C GLY A 235 2.97 17.85 -10.45
N ILE A 236 3.08 16.72 -11.14
CA ILE A 236 3.75 15.51 -10.64
C ILE A 236 5.17 15.48 -11.18
N ALA A 237 6.15 15.55 -10.28
CA ALA A 237 7.55 15.39 -10.66
C ALA A 237 7.84 13.93 -11.09
N ILE A 238 8.44 13.78 -12.26
CA ILE A 238 8.90 12.51 -12.83
C ILE A 238 10.38 12.70 -13.16
N ASP A 239 11.25 11.79 -12.72
CA ASP A 239 12.67 11.86 -13.06
C ASP A 239 12.93 11.45 -14.52
N ASP A 240 14.05 11.92 -15.08
CA ASP A 240 14.40 11.72 -16.47
C ASP A 240 14.47 10.24 -16.88
N GLN A 241 14.89 9.34 -15.97
CA GLN A 241 14.98 7.93 -16.28
C GLN A 241 13.59 7.31 -16.38
N THR A 242 12.73 7.56 -15.39
CA THR A 242 11.32 7.11 -15.44
C THR A 242 10.59 7.65 -16.67
N TRP A 243 10.82 8.92 -17.03
CA TRP A 243 10.22 9.51 -18.23
C TRP A 243 10.64 8.80 -19.53
N LYS A 244 11.95 8.52 -19.67
CA LYS A 244 12.47 7.75 -20.82
C LYS A 244 11.85 6.36 -20.91
N ASP A 245 11.73 5.67 -19.77
CA ASP A 245 11.16 4.32 -19.71
C ASP A 245 9.67 4.32 -20.13
N LEU A 246 8.91 5.35 -19.73
CA LEU A 246 7.50 5.51 -20.14
C LEU A 246 7.37 5.76 -21.66
N VAL A 247 8.19 6.62 -22.24
CA VAL A 247 8.19 6.89 -23.69
C VAL A 247 8.59 5.63 -24.48
N ALA A 248 9.60 4.89 -24.00
CA ALA A 248 10.00 3.63 -24.61
C ALA A 248 8.91 2.57 -24.53
N ALA A 249 8.20 2.47 -23.39
CA ALA A 249 7.06 1.57 -23.25
C ALA A 249 5.92 1.93 -24.20
N ALA A 250 5.61 3.21 -24.37
CA ALA A 250 4.63 3.68 -25.34
C ALA A 250 5.02 3.29 -26.79
N ALA A 251 6.28 3.49 -27.16
CA ALA A 251 6.81 3.08 -28.47
C ALA A 251 6.68 1.57 -28.70
N SER A 252 6.91 0.75 -27.67
CA SER A 252 6.84 -0.71 -27.77
C SER A 252 5.45 -1.24 -28.12
N VAL A 253 4.40 -0.45 -27.86
CA VAL A 253 3.00 -0.79 -28.18
C VAL A 253 2.47 -0.01 -29.38
N GLY A 254 3.35 0.63 -30.16
CA GLY A 254 3.00 1.31 -31.42
C GLY A 254 2.59 2.77 -31.29
N MET A 255 2.78 3.41 -30.13
CA MET A 255 2.55 4.85 -29.98
C MET A 255 3.80 5.63 -30.39
N SER A 256 3.68 6.58 -31.33
CA SER A 256 4.83 7.39 -31.72
C SER A 256 5.30 8.30 -30.58
N ALA A 257 6.59 8.64 -30.55
CA ALA A 257 7.13 9.57 -29.57
C ALA A 257 6.45 10.94 -29.66
N GLU A 258 6.11 11.41 -30.86
CA GLU A 258 5.38 12.65 -31.08
C GLU A 258 3.98 12.59 -30.44
N SER A 259 3.28 11.46 -30.58
CA SER A 259 1.95 11.26 -29.99
C SER A 259 2.00 11.22 -28.47
N ALA A 260 3.01 10.55 -27.91
CA ALA A 260 3.23 10.52 -26.46
C ALA A 260 3.58 11.91 -25.90
N MET A 261 4.44 12.67 -26.59
CA MET A 261 4.82 14.02 -26.20
C MET A 261 3.64 15.01 -26.32
N ALA A 262 2.78 14.85 -27.33
CA ALA A 262 1.59 15.68 -27.50
C ALA A 262 0.61 15.54 -26.32
N MET A 263 0.50 14.35 -25.70
CA MET A 263 -0.39 14.13 -24.54
C MET A 263 0.02 14.91 -23.30
N VAL A 264 1.30 15.28 -23.17
CA VAL A 264 1.82 16.02 -22.01
C VAL A 264 2.07 17.49 -22.28
N ALA A 265 2.15 17.90 -23.56
CA ALA A 265 2.34 19.29 -23.96
C ALA A 265 1.13 20.19 -23.58
N ASP A 266 -0.07 19.62 -23.49
CA ASP A 266 -1.34 20.35 -23.30
C ASP A 266 -1.64 20.77 -21.85
N ARG A 267 -0.70 20.56 -20.91
CA ARG A 267 -0.87 20.88 -19.48
C ARG A 267 0.19 21.81 -18.89
N ALA A 268 1.01 22.42 -19.73
CA ALA A 268 2.04 23.39 -19.32
C ALA A 268 1.62 24.87 -19.50
N ALA A 269 0.32 25.14 -19.72
CA ALA A 269 -0.26 26.49 -19.81
C ALA A 269 -1.09 26.85 -18.57
#